data_AF-A0A1Q7GRL8-F1
#
_entry.id   AF-A0A1Q7GRL8-F1
#
_cell.length_a   1.000
_cell.length_b   1.000
_cell.length_c   1.000
_cell.angle_alpha   90.00
_cell.angle_beta   90.00
_cell.angle_gamma   90.00
#
_symmetry.space_group_name_H-M   'P 1'
#
loop_
_entity.id
_entity.type
_entity.pdbx_description
1 polymer ?
#
loop_
_entity_poly.entity_id
_entity_poly.type
_entity_poly.pdbx_seq_one_letter_code
_entity_poly.pdbx_strand_id
1 'polypeptide(L)'
;MAILGLGHCAPRKSGPSPKQNSVVRLEVIGTRGEIIDQWFRAPGRAVLAAGAPDWVFERQSEEPFAPPSPPLLAHLIDCLENNRQPAATIQEARRSLVVAMAAYESAREGRPVHLSW
;
A
#
# COMPACT_ATOMS: atom_id res chain seq x y z
N MET A 1 -15.31 -14.57 -25.02
CA MET A 1 -15.51 -13.20 -24.53
C MET A 1 -16.53 -13.27 -23.40
N ALA A 2 -16.07 -13.32 -22.16
CA ALA A 2 -16.94 -13.41 -20.98
C ALA A 2 -16.60 -12.24 -20.06
N ILE A 3 -17.50 -11.26 -20.01
CA ILE A 3 -17.47 -10.19 -19.00
C ILE A 3 -18.06 -10.81 -17.74
N LEU A 4 -17.19 -11.32 -16.87
CA LEU A 4 -17.56 -11.67 -15.50
C LEU A 4 -17.96 -10.38 -14.78
N GLY A 5 -19.23 -10.30 -14.38
CA GLY A 5 -19.81 -9.12 -13.75
C GLY A 5 -19.03 -8.68 -12.53
N LEU A 6 -18.51 -7.45 -12.59
CA LEU A 6 -17.98 -6.73 -11.45
C LEU A 6 -19.14 -6.48 -10.47
N GLY A 7 -19.26 -7.36 -9.48
CA GLY A 7 -20.13 -7.15 -8.33
C GLY A 7 -19.79 -5.83 -7.65
N HIS A 8 -20.81 -5.02 -7.42
CA HIS A 8 -20.78 -3.68 -6.84
C HIS A 8 -19.88 -3.55 -5.60
N CYS A 9 -18.60 -3.19 -5.80
CA CYS A 9 -17.65 -2.86 -4.72
C CYS A 9 -17.67 -1.37 -4.33
N ALA A 10 -18.57 -0.56 -4.91
CA ALA A 10 -18.68 0.85 -4.55
C ALA A 10 -19.52 1.03 -3.27
N PRO A 11 -19.04 1.80 -2.27
CA PRO A 11 -19.82 2.13 -1.09
C PRO A 11 -21.12 2.84 -1.48
N ARG A 12 -22.24 2.39 -0.91
CA ARG A 12 -23.57 3.00 -1.10
C ARG A 12 -23.83 4.00 0.01
N LYS A 13 -24.59 5.07 -0.28
CA LYS A 13 -24.99 6.09 0.70
C LYS A 13 -25.77 5.50 1.89
N SER A 14 -26.49 4.40 1.69
CA SER A 14 -27.21 3.68 2.73
C SER A 14 -27.10 2.17 2.56
N GLY A 15 -27.09 1.44 3.67
CA GLY A 15 -26.96 -0.01 3.73
C GLY A 15 -25.68 -0.46 4.45
N PRO A 16 -25.57 -1.76 4.80
CA PRO A 16 -24.35 -2.29 5.39
C PRO A 16 -23.21 -2.10 4.40
N SER A 17 -22.13 -1.48 4.88
CA SER A 17 -20.90 -1.36 4.12
C SER A 17 -20.48 -2.75 3.64
N PRO A 18 -20.11 -2.95 2.36
CA PRO A 18 -19.62 -4.24 1.91
C PRO A 18 -18.58 -4.78 2.89
N LYS A 19 -18.63 -6.05 3.28
CA LYS A 19 -17.67 -6.59 4.28
C LYS A 19 -16.20 -6.45 3.87
N GLN A 20 -15.94 -6.05 2.63
CA GLN A 20 -14.63 -5.84 2.01
C GLN A 20 -14.59 -4.42 1.40
N ASN A 21 -14.34 -3.39 2.20
CA ASN A 21 -14.21 -2.00 1.69
C ASN A 21 -12.77 -1.50 1.61
N SER A 22 -11.79 -2.34 1.94
CA SER A 22 -10.39 -1.94 1.93
C SER A 22 -9.57 -3.08 1.37
N VAL A 23 -9.34 -3.03 0.06
CA VAL A 23 -8.22 -3.74 -0.55
C VAL A 23 -7.02 -2.80 -0.42
N VAL A 24 -6.03 -3.20 0.38
CA VAL A 24 -4.72 -2.55 0.35
C VAL A 24 -3.92 -3.28 -0.72
N ARG A 25 -3.76 -2.63 -1.87
CA ARG A 25 -2.97 -3.12 -3.00
C ARG A 25 -1.90 -2.10 -3.31
N LEU A 26 -0.66 -2.55 -3.37
CA LEU A 26 0.48 -1.78 -3.87
C LEU A 26 0.90 -2.39 -5.20
N GLU A 27 1.05 -1.55 -6.21
CA GLU A 27 1.58 -1.92 -7.52
C GLU A 27 2.78 -1.03 -7.81
N VAL A 28 3.92 -1.64 -8.12
CA VAL A 28 5.15 -0.96 -8.53
C VAL A 28 5.47 -1.44 -9.92
N ILE A 29 5.35 -0.54 -10.90
CA ILE A 29 5.64 -0.81 -12.31
C ILE A 29 6.94 -0.11 -12.67
N GLY A 30 7.93 -0.88 -13.13
CA GLY A 30 9.23 -0.37 -13.51
C GLY A 30 9.69 -0.93 -14.86
N THR A 31 10.77 -0.37 -15.39
CA THR A 31 11.37 -0.82 -16.66
C THR A 31 11.90 -2.25 -16.60
N ARG A 32 12.08 -2.79 -15.39
CA ARG A 32 12.61 -4.13 -15.13
C ARG A 32 11.54 -5.12 -14.70
N GLY A 33 10.27 -4.74 -14.74
CA GLY A 33 9.17 -5.59 -14.32
C GLY A 33 8.21 -4.93 -13.35
N GLU A 34 7.39 -5.76 -12.72
CA GLU A 34 6.29 -5.33 -11.87
C GLU A 34 6.28 -6.10 -10.54
N ILE A 35 5.90 -5.41 -9.48
CA ILE A 35 5.64 -6.00 -8.16
C ILE A 35 4.21 -5.64 -7.76
N ILE A 36 3.44 -6.66 -7.38
CA ILE A 36 2.09 -6.48 -6.86
C ILE A 36 2.04 -7.10 -5.47
N ASP A 37 1.62 -6.31 -4.48
CA ASP A 37 1.38 -6.75 -3.12
C ASP A 37 -0.09 -6.49 -2.76
N GLN A 38 -0.77 -7.51 -2.23
CA GLN A 38 -2.19 -7.43 -1.85
C GLN A 38 -2.41 -8.06 -0.48
N TRP A 39 -3.00 -7.27 0.42
CA TRP A 39 -3.31 -7.70 1.77
C TRP A 39 -4.78 -8.10 1.88
N PHE A 40 -5.16 -9.33 1.48
CA PHE A 40 -6.37 -10.03 1.99
C PHE A 40 -6.47 -11.44 1.36
N ARG A 41 -6.45 -12.49 2.21
CA ARG A 41 -6.63 -13.95 1.96
C ARG A 41 -5.39 -14.84 2.00
N ALA A 42 -4.22 -14.28 1.74
CA ALA A 42 -2.87 -14.80 2.01
C ALA A 42 -1.93 -13.74 1.44
N PRO A 43 -0.80 -13.40 2.05
CA PRO A 43 0.12 -12.45 1.42
C PRO A 43 0.58 -13.08 0.11
N GLY A 44 0.14 -12.51 -1.01
CA GLY A 44 0.45 -12.97 -2.34
C GLY A 44 1.28 -11.91 -3.01
N ARG A 45 2.57 -11.85 -2.69
CA ARG A 45 3.47 -10.98 -3.44
C ARG A 45 3.69 -11.63 -4.79
N ALA A 46 3.31 -10.93 -5.85
CA ALA A 46 3.61 -11.35 -7.21
C ALA A 46 4.75 -10.49 -7.75
N VAL A 47 5.75 -11.13 -8.35
CA VAL A 47 6.88 -10.47 -9.01
C VAL A 47 6.96 -10.96 -10.44
N LEU A 48 6.92 -10.03 -11.40
CA LEU A 48 7.19 -10.29 -12.81
C LEU A 48 8.44 -9.54 -13.20
N ALA A 49 9.52 -10.25 -13.53
CA ALA A 49 10.69 -9.61 -14.11
C ALA A 49 10.47 -9.34 -15.61
N ALA A 50 11.08 -8.27 -16.13
CA ALA A 50 11.05 -8.00 -17.57
C ALA A 50 11.65 -9.17 -18.36
N GLY A 51 10.88 -9.69 -19.33
CA GLY A 51 11.25 -10.85 -20.14
C GLY A 51 10.99 -12.20 -19.48
N ALA A 52 10.38 -12.25 -18.28
CA ALA A 52 9.94 -13.51 -17.69
C ALA A 52 8.75 -14.10 -18.46
N PRO A 53 8.69 -15.43 -18.63
CA PRO A 53 7.57 -16.09 -19.30
C PRO A 53 6.26 -16.02 -18.49
N ASP A 54 6.37 -15.93 -17.16
CA ASP A 54 5.26 -15.95 -16.21
C ASP A 54 5.60 -15.22 -14.89
N TRP A 55 4.56 -14.99 -14.08
CA TRP A 55 4.67 -14.38 -12.76
C TRP A 55 5.18 -15.37 -11.74
N VAL A 56 6.11 -14.94 -10.89
CA VAL A 56 6.46 -15.66 -9.67
C VAL A 56 5.51 -15.20 -8.57
N PHE A 57 4.72 -16.12 -8.04
CA PHE A 57 3.83 -15.87 -6.91
C PHE A 57 4.46 -16.40 -5.64
N GLU A 58 4.93 -15.50 -4.78
CA GLU A 58 5.39 -15.84 -3.45
C GLU A 58 4.24 -15.67 -2.48
N ARG A 59 3.67 -16.80 -2.05
CA ARG A 59 2.84 -16.80 -0.86
C ARG A 59 3.77 -16.69 0.33
N GLN A 60 3.87 -15.51 0.94
CA GLN A 60 4.52 -15.46 2.26
C GLN A 60 3.57 -16.18 3.21
N SER A 61 3.94 -17.38 3.67
CA SER A 61 3.35 -17.89 4.89
C SER A 61 3.78 -16.92 5.98
N GLU A 62 2.86 -16.11 6.49
CA GLU A 62 3.09 -15.54 7.81
C GLU A 62 3.30 -16.73 8.74
N GLU A 63 4.47 -16.80 9.38
CA GLU A 63 4.61 -17.55 10.62
C GLU A 63 3.42 -17.14 11.49
N PRO A 64 2.50 -18.06 11.84
CA PRO A 64 1.42 -17.72 12.74
C PRO A 64 2.07 -17.08 13.96
N PHE A 65 1.65 -15.86 14.31
CA PHE A 65 2.18 -15.12 15.46
C PHE A 65 3.57 -14.47 15.28
N ALA A 66 4.14 -14.39 14.08
CA ALA A 66 5.32 -13.54 13.87
C ALA A 66 4.99 -12.09 14.24
N PRO A 67 5.89 -11.41 14.97
CA PRO A 67 5.69 -10.00 15.28
C PRO A 67 5.59 -9.23 13.96
N PRO A 68 4.57 -8.36 13.78
CA PRO A 68 4.50 -7.51 12.60
C PRO A 68 5.78 -6.67 12.49
N SER A 69 6.15 -6.31 11.25
CA SER A 69 7.15 -5.30 10.88
C SER A 69 7.38 -4.28 12.00
N PRO A 70 8.65 -3.98 12.37
CA PRO A 70 9.04 -3.77 13.74
C PRO A 70 8.04 -2.88 14.48
N PRO A 71 7.47 -3.35 15.61
CA PRO A 71 6.54 -2.54 16.38
C PRO A 71 7.24 -1.21 16.62
N LEU A 72 6.61 -0.10 16.19
CA LEU A 72 7.29 1.20 16.03
C LEU A 72 8.14 1.61 17.24
N LEU A 73 7.72 1.18 18.44
CA LEU A 73 8.46 1.34 19.68
C LEU A 73 9.79 0.58 19.71
N ALA A 74 9.83 -0.69 19.29
CA ALA A 74 11.08 -1.46 19.19
C ALA A 74 12.04 -0.85 18.15
N HIS A 75 11.52 -0.36 17.01
CA HIS A 75 12.34 0.37 16.03
C HIS A 75 12.94 1.65 16.62
N LEU A 76 12.14 2.41 17.37
CA LEU A 76 12.61 3.61 18.06
C LEU A 76 13.69 3.27 19.10
N ILE A 77 13.45 2.25 19.93
CA ILE A 77 14.42 1.78 20.93
C ILE A 77 15.73 1.38 20.24
N ASP A 78 15.68 0.57 19.17
CA ASP A 78 16.87 0.18 18.40
C ASP A 78 17.64 1.40 17.86
N CYS A 79 16.94 2.40 17.34
CA CYS A 79 17.58 3.63 16.86
C CYS A 79 18.30 4.38 17.98
N LEU A 80 17.70 4.45 19.17
CA LEU A 80 18.28 5.13 20.33
C LEU A 80 19.48 4.35 20.90
N GLU A 81 19.34 3.03 21.09
CA GLU A 81 20.36 2.17 21.67
C GLU A 81 21.60 2.06 20.78
N ASN A 82 21.38 1.94 19.46
CA ASN A 82 22.46 1.72 18.50
C ASN A 82 22.90 3.00 17.78
N ASN A 83 22.40 4.18 18.19
CA ASN A 83 22.68 5.47 17.55
C ASN A 83 22.46 5.42 16.02
N ARG A 84 21.37 4.78 15.60
CA ARG A 84 20.99 4.62 14.19
C ARG A 84 19.97 5.68 13.79
N GLN A 85 20.04 6.08 12.52
CA GLN A 85 18.99 6.93 11.94
C GLN A 85 17.72 6.12 11.72
N PRO A 86 16.53 6.68 12.04
CA PRO A 86 15.27 6.02 11.74
C PRO A 86 15.05 5.92 10.24
N ALA A 87 14.23 4.94 9.81
CA ALA A 87 13.90 4.73 8.41
C ALA A 87 13.13 5.90 7.77
N ALA A 88 12.53 6.78 8.59
CA ALA A 88 11.85 7.98 8.14
C ALA A 88 12.01 9.11 9.17
N THR A 89 12.00 10.35 8.67
CA THR A 89 12.15 11.61 9.39
C THR A 89 10.82 12.36 9.49
N ILE A 90 10.77 13.37 10.38
CA ILE A 90 9.58 14.24 10.49
C ILE A 90 9.32 15.04 9.21
N GLN A 91 10.37 15.37 8.45
CA GLN A 91 10.26 16.06 7.18
C GLN A 91 9.57 15.19 6.13
N GLU A 92 9.86 13.89 6.08
CA GLU A 92 9.16 12.94 5.21
C GLU A 92 7.71 12.77 5.63
N ALA A 93 7.43 12.69 6.94
CA ALA A 93 6.05 12.66 7.45
C ALA A 93 5.25 13.91 7.02
N ARG A 94 5.86 15.10 7.12
CA ARG A 94 5.24 16.35 6.65
C ARG A 94 4.96 16.32 5.14
N ARG A 95 5.91 15.85 4.32
CA ARG A 95 5.70 15.75 2.86
C ARG A 95 4.55 14.80 2.53
N SER A 96 4.49 13.64 3.18
CA SER A 96 3.39 12.68 3.02
C SER A 96 2.04 13.28 3.39
N LEU A 97 1.97 14.05 4.48
CA LEU A 97 0.75 14.75 4.88
C LEU A 97 0.30 15.78 3.83
N VAL A 98 1.24 16.54 3.26
CA VAL A 98 0.94 17.51 2.19
C VAL A 98 0.32 16.82 0.97
N VAL A 99 0.87 15.68 0.53
CA VAL A 99 0.28 14.89 -0.57
C VAL A 99 -1.14 14.44 -0.22
N ALA A 100 -1.34 13.88 0.98
CA ALA A 100 -2.64 13.40 1.41
C ALA A 100 -3.68 14.53 1.41
N MET A 101 -3.34 15.69 1.97
CA MET A 101 -4.23 16.85 2.00
C MET A 101 -4.53 17.40 0.59
N ALA A 102 -3.55 17.40 -0.32
CA ALA A 102 -3.79 17.81 -1.70
C ALA A 102 -4.72 16.86 -2.46
N ALA A 103 -4.72 15.56 -2.15
CA ALA A 103 -5.71 14.63 -2.70
C ALA A 103 -7.14 14.99 -2.24
N TYR A 104 -7.31 15.33 -0.95
CA TYR A 104 -8.60 15.81 -0.43
C TYR A 104 -9.02 17.14 -1.07
N GLU A 105 -8.09 18.08 -1.23
CA GLU A 105 -8.36 19.36 -1.89
C GLU A 105 -8.75 19.18 -3.36
N SER A 106 -8.00 18.37 -4.10
CA SER A 106 -8.30 18.05 -5.50
C SER A 106 -9.67 17.40 -5.65
N ALA A 107 -10.02 16.45 -4.78
CA ALA A 107 -11.34 15.81 -4.77
C ALA A 107 -12.47 16.80 -4.44
N ARG A 108 -12.22 17.77 -3.54
CA ARG A 108 -13.18 18.82 -3.18
C ARG A 108 -13.42 19.80 -4.31
N GLU A 109 -12.38 20.16 -5.06
CA GLU A 109 -12.44 21.21 -6.08
C GLU A 109 -12.63 20.71 -7.51
N GLY A 110 -12.45 19.40 -7.73
CA GLY A 110 -12.58 18.78 -9.05
C GLY A 110 -11.48 19.18 -10.03
N ARG A 111 -10.32 19.65 -9.53
CA ARG A 111 -9.20 20.10 -10.36
C ARG A 111 -7.85 19.63 -9.80
N PRO A 112 -6.79 19.54 -10.61
CA PRO A 112 -5.43 19.26 -10.13
C PRO A 112 -4.93 20.35 -9.17
N VAL A 113 -4.18 19.94 -8.15
CA VAL A 113 -3.49 20.82 -7.20
C VAL A 113 -1.99 20.77 -7.48
N HIS A 114 -1.35 21.93 -7.59
CA HIS A 114 0.09 22.02 -7.71
C HIS A 114 0.73 22.08 -6.33
N LEU A 115 1.61 21.12 -6.06
CA LEU A 115 2.41 21.10 -4.84
C LEU A 115 3.71 21.88 -5.08
N SER A 116 3.97 22.87 -4.21
CA SER A 116 5.29 23.49 -4.09
C SER A 116 5.99 22.84 -2.89
N TRP A 117 7.21 22.37 -3.10
CA TRP A 117 7.99 21.62 -2.13
C TRP A 117 9.07 22.49 -1.51
#